data_AF-A0A5Q4SUF0-F1
#
_entry.id   AF-A0A5Q4SUF0-F1
#
_cell.length_a   1.000
_cell.length_b   1.000
_cell.length_c   1.000
_cell.angle_alpha   90.00
_cell.angle_beta   90.00
_cell.angle_gamma   90.00
#
_symmetry.space_group_name_H-M   'P 1'
#
loop_
_entity.id
_entity.type
_entity.pdbx_description
1 polymer ?
#
loop_
_entity_poly.entity_id
_entity_poly.type
_entity_poly.pdbx_seq_one_letter_code
_entity_poly.pdbx_strand_id
1 'polypeptide(L)'
;MVISAQERLADVMAAVVEVAAESGESGTYTADVARTLTAVVGKVGARIAVEAETRGFRSGWGEAVALTTGSSDDDAQVLRMQPAPEV
;
A
#
# COMPACT_ATOMS: atom_id res chain seq x y z
N MET A 1 12.23 -7.60 -3.46
CA MET A 1 11.58 -6.47 -4.14
C MET A 1 10.11 -6.50 -3.76
N VAL A 2 9.60 -5.49 -3.04
CA VAL A 2 8.18 -5.45 -2.66
C VAL A 2 7.44 -4.70 -3.77
N ILE A 3 6.68 -5.43 -4.58
CA ILE A 3 5.86 -4.85 -5.64
C ILE A 3 4.73 -4.04 -4.99
N SER A 4 4.53 -2.80 -5.44
CA SER A 4 3.49 -1.91 -4.94
C SER A 4 2.09 -2.47 -5.22
N ALA A 5 1.08 -1.98 -4.51
CA ALA A 5 -0.30 -2.36 -4.77
C ALA A 5 -0.74 -1.96 -6.19
N GLN A 6 -0.28 -0.79 -6.67
CA GLN A 6 -0.56 -0.31 -8.02
C GLN A 6 0.07 -1.20 -9.09
N GLU A 7 1.35 -1.57 -8.95
CA GLU A 7 2.02 -2.46 -9.91
C GLU A 7 1.35 -3.83 -9.97
N ARG A 8 0.99 -4.43 -8.82
CA ARG A 8 0.25 -5.71 -8.79
C ARG A 8 -1.10 -5.62 -9.50
N LEU A 9 -1.81 -4.49 -9.38
CA LEU A 9 -3.07 -4.29 -10.08
C LEU A 9 -2.84 -4.09 -11.59
N ALA A 10 -1.79 -3.36 -11.97
CA ALA A 10 -1.42 -3.16 -13.38
C ALA A 10 -1.09 -4.49 -14.07
N ASP A 11 -0.36 -5.38 -13.41
CA ASP A 11 -0.03 -6.72 -13.94
C ASP A 11 -1.29 -7.56 -14.20
N VAL A 12 -2.26 -7.51 -13.27
CA VAL A 12 -3.55 -8.21 -13.41
C VAL A 12 -4.36 -7.63 -14.57
N MET A 13 -4.37 -6.30 -14.72
CA MET A 13 -5.03 -5.64 -15.84
C MET A 13 -4.39 -6.03 -17.18
N ALA A 14 -3.07 -6.08 -17.24
CA ALA A 14 -2.36 -6.53 -18.44
C ALA A 14 -2.75 -7.95 -18.82
N ALA A 15 -2.72 -8.89 -17.87
CA ALA A 15 -3.11 -10.27 -18.09
C ALA A 15 -4.58 -10.41 -18.54
N VAL A 16 -5.49 -9.64 -17.95
CA VAL A 16 -6.92 -9.65 -18.33
C VAL A 16 -7.13 -9.12 -19.75
N VAL A 17 -6.40 -8.08 -20.15
CA VAL A 17 -6.46 -7.54 -21.52
C VAL A 17 -5.91 -8.55 -22.53
N GLU A 18 -4.81 -9.24 -22.20
CA GLU A 18 -4.24 -10.29 -23.05
C GLU A 18 -5.24 -11.42 -23.28
N VAL A 19 -5.87 -11.92 -22.21
CA VAL A 19 -6.92 -12.96 -22.30
C VAL A 19 -8.13 -12.47 -23.11
N ALA A 20 -8.54 -11.21 -22.94
CA ALA A 20 -9.62 -10.63 -23.73
C ALA A 20 -9.28 -10.58 -25.22
N ALA A 21 -8.05 -10.19 -25.56
CA ALA A 21 -7.55 -10.13 -26.94
C ALA A 21 -7.51 -11.53 -27.57
N GLU A 22 -6.92 -12.52 -26.88
CA GLU A 22 -6.86 -13.92 -27.34
C GLU A 22 -8.27 -14.52 -27.52
N SER A 23 -9.19 -14.20 -26.61
CA SER A 23 -10.60 -14.60 -26.74
C SER A 23 -11.26 -13.94 -27.96
N GLY A 24 -10.90 -12.69 -28.27
CA GLY A 24 -11.39 -11.97 -29.45
C GLY A 24 -10.89 -12.59 -30.75
N GLU A 25 -9.59 -12.89 -30.82
CA GLU A 25 -8.96 -13.54 -31.97
C GLU A 25 -9.50 -14.94 -32.23
N SER A 26 -9.77 -15.71 -31.17
CA SER A 26 -10.37 -17.04 -31.26
C SER A 26 -11.89 -17.04 -31.51
N GLY A 27 -12.53 -15.86 -31.53
CA GLY A 27 -13.99 -15.73 -31.68
C GLY A 27 -14.79 -16.20 -30.47
N THR A 28 -14.16 -16.36 -29.32
CA THR A 28 -14.78 -16.82 -28.06
C THR A 28 -15.10 -15.69 -27.08
N TYR A 29 -14.76 -14.44 -27.43
CA TYR A 29 -15.12 -13.28 -26.61
C TYR A 29 -16.63 -13.05 -26.61
N THR A 30 -17.26 -13.36 -25.48
CA THR A 30 -18.70 -13.18 -25.25
C THR A 30 -18.97 -12.18 -24.13
N ALA A 31 -20.23 -11.78 -23.97
CA ALA A 31 -20.66 -10.96 -22.84
C ALA A 31 -20.37 -11.65 -21.48
N ASP A 32 -20.42 -12.98 -21.43
CA ASP A 32 -20.14 -13.74 -20.21
C ASP A 32 -18.64 -13.78 -19.90
N VAL A 33 -17.79 -13.86 -20.94
CA VAL A 33 -16.33 -13.70 -20.79
C VAL A 33 -16.01 -12.29 -20.28
N ALA A 34 -16.58 -11.25 -20.89
CA ALA A 34 -16.37 -9.86 -20.45
C ALA A 34 -16.80 -9.64 -18.99
N ARG A 35 -17.97 -10.17 -18.60
CA ARG A 35 -18.46 -10.09 -17.21
C ARG A 35 -17.56 -10.85 -16.24
N THR A 36 -17.07 -12.01 -16.65
CA THR A 36 -16.15 -12.82 -15.84
C THR A 36 -14.82 -12.11 -15.62
N LEU A 37 -14.20 -11.59 -16.69
CA LEU A 37 -12.96 -10.82 -16.60
C LEU A 37 -13.12 -9.58 -15.72
N THR A 38 -14.24 -8.85 -15.87
CA THR A 38 -14.58 -7.71 -15.00
C THR A 38 -14.69 -8.13 -13.53
N ALA A 39 -15.36 -9.26 -13.24
CA ALA A 39 -15.49 -9.77 -11.89
C ALA A 39 -14.14 -10.21 -11.29
N VAL A 40 -13.24 -10.78 -12.10
CA VAL A 40 -11.88 -11.15 -11.68
C VAL A 40 -11.09 -9.90 -11.29
N VAL A 41 -11.05 -8.88 -12.16
CA VAL A 41 -10.39 -7.60 -11.86
C VAL A 41 -10.94 -6.99 -10.58
N GLY A 42 -12.27 -6.92 -10.42
CA GLY A 42 -12.89 -6.36 -9.23
C GLY A 42 -12.52 -7.11 -7.95
N LYS A 43 -12.54 -8.45 -7.97
CA LYS A 43 -12.19 -9.28 -6.80
C LYS A 43 -10.71 -9.13 -6.42
N VAL A 44 -9.82 -9.16 -7.41
CA VAL A 44 -8.37 -9.05 -7.17
C VAL A 44 -8.01 -7.64 -6.71
N GLY A 45 -8.59 -6.61 -7.32
CA GLY A 45 -8.43 -5.22 -6.90
C GLY A 45 -8.86 -5.00 -5.45
N ALA A 46 -10.02 -5.54 -5.05
CA ALA A 46 -10.48 -5.47 -3.67
C ALA A 46 -9.50 -6.16 -2.68
N ARG A 47 -8.96 -7.33 -3.04
CA ARG A 47 -7.96 -8.01 -2.22
C ARG A 47 -6.67 -7.21 -2.08
N ILE A 48 -6.19 -6.63 -3.17
CA ILE A 48 -4.98 -5.79 -3.17
C ILE A 48 -5.17 -4.56 -2.28
N ALA A 49 -6.35 -3.93 -2.33
CA ALA A 49 -6.68 -2.78 -1.49
C ALA A 49 -6.65 -3.15 -0.01
N VAL A 50 -7.33 -4.23 0.40
CA VAL A 50 -7.34 -4.71 1.79
C VAL A 50 -5.93 -5.04 2.29
N GLU A 51 -5.11 -5.69 1.46
CA GLU A 51 -3.71 -5.98 1.82
C GLU A 51 -2.88 -4.70 2.01
N ALA A 52 -3.08 -3.69 1.14
CA ALA A 52 -2.39 -2.42 1.24
C ALA A 52 -2.80 -1.66 2.52
N GLU A 53 -4.09 -1.61 2.82
CA GLU A 53 -4.65 -1.01 4.04
C GLU A 53 -4.11 -1.70 5.30
N THR A 54 -4.13 -3.03 5.34
CA THR A 54 -3.64 -3.82 6.49
C THR A 54 -2.15 -3.57 6.72
N ARG A 55 -1.36 -3.49 5.64
CA ARG A 55 0.07 -3.19 5.73
C ARG A 55 0.32 -1.77 6.22
N GLY A 56 -0.43 -0.79 5.71
CA GLY A 56 -0.35 0.60 6.15
C GLY A 56 -0.72 0.76 7.63
N PHE A 57 -1.80 0.12 8.06
CA PHE A 57 -2.22 0.07 9.46
C PHE A 57 -1.12 -0.52 10.35
N ARG A 58 -0.56 -1.68 9.97
CA ARG A 58 0.50 -2.32 10.76
C ARG A 58 1.77 -1.47 10.84
N SER A 59 2.14 -0.78 9.75
CA SER A 59 3.29 0.14 9.74
C SER A 59 3.05 1.32 10.66
N GLY A 60 1.93 2.03 10.49
CA GLY A 60 1.60 3.21 11.29
C GLY A 60 1.42 2.89 12.77
N TRP A 61 0.86 1.72 13.11
CA TRP A 61 0.83 1.25 14.49
C TRP A 61 2.21 0.94 15.05
N GLY A 62 3.07 0.29 14.27
CA GLY A 62 4.46 0.04 14.67
C GLY A 62 5.22 1.33 14.95
N GLU A 63 5.04 2.35 14.11
CA GLU A 63 5.62 3.69 14.31
C GLU A 63 5.04 4.36 15.56
N ALA A 64 3.72 4.33 15.75
CA ALA A 64 3.09 4.90 16.95
C ALA A 64 3.55 4.23 18.24
N VAL A 65 3.68 2.90 18.26
CA VAL A 65 4.21 2.17 19.42
C VAL A 65 5.69 2.49 19.64
N ALA A 66 6.50 2.59 18.58
CA ALA A 66 7.89 2.99 18.72
C ALA A 66 8.04 4.38 19.36
N LEU A 67 7.17 5.33 19.00
CA LEU A 67 7.13 6.67 19.61
C LEU A 67 6.73 6.64 21.10
N THR A 68 5.79 5.77 21.51
CA THR A 68 5.40 5.67 22.93
C THR A 68 6.46 4.97 23.78
N THR A 69 7.18 3.99 23.22
CA THR A 69 8.25 3.28 23.94
C THR A 69 9.60 4.01 23.90
N GLY A 70 9.81 4.90 22.93
CA GLY A 70 11.05 5.68 22.77
C GLY A 70 11.13 6.95 23.63
N SER A 71 10.05 7.32 24.33
CA SER A 71 9.98 8.56 25.13
C SER A 71 10.51 8.42 26.57
N SER A 72 11.31 7.39 26.88
CA SER A 72 11.87 7.20 28.23
C SER A 72 13.36 7.50 28.37
N ASP A 73 14.08 7.83 27.29
CA ASP A 73 15.55 8.04 27.35
C ASP A 73 16.05 9.38 26.74
N ASP A 74 15.20 10.26 26.20
CA ASP A 74 15.64 11.55 25.63
C ASP A 74 15.40 12.71 26.60
N ASP A 75 16.43 12.98 27.39
CA ASP A 75 16.87 14.30 27.87
C ASP A 75 15.79 15.36 28.15
N ALA A 76 15.46 15.49 29.44
CA ALA A 76 15.21 16.81 30.01
C ALA A 76 16.51 17.63 29.92
N GLN A 77 16.81 18.23 28.76
CA GLN A 77 17.93 19.16 28.62
C GLN A 77 17.64 20.39 29.48
N VAL A 78 18.18 20.39 30.69
CA VAL A 78 18.23 21.56 31.55
C VAL A 78 19.14 22.59 30.87
N LEU A 79 18.54 23.50 30.13
CA LEU A 79 19.22 24.68 29.59
C LEU A 79 19.70 25.54 30.76
N ARG A 80 20.98 25.40 31.14
CA ARG A 80 21.61 26.31 32.10
C ARG A 80 21.87 27.64 31.39
N MET A 81 21.10 28.67 31.76
CA MET A 81 21.43 30.05 31.41
C MET A 81 22.80 30.40 31.98
N GLN A 82 23.74 30.84 31.13
CA GLN A 82 24.99 31.44 31.60
C GLN A 82 24.67 32.79 32.27
N PRO A 83 25.30 33.11 33.40
CA PRO A 83 25.12 34.41 34.04
C PRO A 83 25.63 35.52 33.11
N ALA A 84 24.89 36.62 33.08
CA ALA A 84 25.20 37.79 32.26
C ALA A 84 26.58 38.36 32.63
N PRO A 85 27.39 38.80 31.65
CA PRO A 85 28.68 39.42 31.94
C PRO A 85 28.47 40.73 32.70
N GLU A 86 29.12 40.85 33.86
CA GLU A 86 29.19 42.10 34.63
C GLU A 86 30.03 43.12 33.85
N VAL A 87 29.48 44.33 33.69
CA VAL A 87 30.12 45.51 33.08
C VAL A 87 31.03 46.23 34.06
#